data_AF-A0AAU7MB79-F1
#
_entry.id   AF-A0AAU7MB79-F1
#
_cell.length_a   1.000
_cell.length_b   1.000
_cell.length_c   1.000
_cell.angle_alpha   90.00
_cell.angle_beta   90.00
_cell.angle_gamma   90.00
#
_symmetry.space_group_name_H-M   'P 1'
#
loop_
_entity.id
_entity.type
_entity.pdbx_description
1 polymer ?
#
loop_
_entity_poly.entity_id
_entity_poly.type
_entity_poly.pdbx_seq_one_letter_code
_entity_poly.pdbx_strand_id
1 'polypeptide(L)'
;MEFDLVVPPSRRLQVAVKQFSLGLVRSGVRVTFSADTDAIHLLTVGVRLKSMCSHLWRGPYRRWNVDSPQLPRDRGGVMDFVEFMIDGPLAVDRDDIEDELNRALLGRGEVTGAGTSESGSLLDVDVRATADRRAVLDAIFGVLAALEVGDSVRVRPGDEQTWLRPSEWEPS
;
A
#
# COMPACT_ATOMS: atom_id res chain seq x y z
N MET A 1 14.22 -8.38 -13.15
CA MET A 1 15.15 -8.91 -12.12
C MET A 1 14.34 -9.64 -11.08
N GLU A 2 14.79 -10.78 -10.56
CA GLU A 2 14.03 -11.58 -9.58
C GLU A 2 14.90 -12.00 -8.39
N PHE A 3 14.33 -12.02 -7.18
CA PHE A 3 14.95 -12.57 -5.98
C PHE A 3 13.89 -13.03 -4.98
N ASP A 4 14.27 -13.95 -4.08
CA ASP A 4 13.37 -14.51 -3.08
C ASP A 4 13.65 -13.96 -1.68
N LEU A 5 12.60 -13.77 -0.88
CA LEU A 5 12.68 -13.58 0.56
C LEU A 5 11.75 -14.57 1.28
N VAL A 6 12.09 -14.90 2.52
CA VAL A 6 11.19 -15.62 3.43
C VAL A 6 10.43 -14.60 4.26
N VAL A 7 9.11 -14.71 4.31
CA VAL A 7 8.28 -13.81 5.11
C VAL A 7 8.57 -14.00 6.60
N PRO A 8 9.01 -12.96 7.32
CA PRO A 8 9.32 -13.08 8.75
C PRO A 8 8.05 -13.26 9.59
N PRO A 9 8.17 -13.74 10.84
CA PRO A 9 7.06 -13.78 11.81
C PRO A 9 6.40 -12.41 12.06
N SER A 10 7.16 -11.32 11.90
CA SER A 10 6.64 -9.95 11.97
C SER A 10 5.66 -9.61 10.84
N ARG A 11 5.62 -10.44 9.78
CA ARG A 11 4.78 -10.28 8.58
C ARG A 11 5.07 -9.03 7.76
N ARG A 12 6.17 -8.35 8.06
CA ARG A 12 6.61 -7.14 7.37
C ARG A 12 7.90 -7.47 6.63
N LEU A 13 7.82 -7.50 5.31
CA LEU A 13 9.01 -7.46 4.46
C LEU A 13 9.31 -6.00 4.12
N GLN A 14 10.57 -5.66 3.99
CA GLN A 14 10.96 -4.37 3.42
C GLN A 14 11.89 -4.65 2.25
N VAL A 15 11.58 -4.07 1.10
CA VAL A 15 12.45 -4.10 -0.07
C VAL A 15 12.78 -2.65 -0.42
N ALA A 16 14.06 -2.30 -0.31
CA ALA A 16 14.55 -0.93 -0.16
C ALA A 16 13.78 -0.13 0.91
N VAL A 17 13.04 0.90 0.51
CA VAL A 17 12.29 1.81 1.41
C VAL A 17 10.83 1.40 1.59
N LYS A 18 10.35 0.41 0.84
CA LYS A 18 8.93 0.03 0.81
C LYS A 18 8.66 -1.18 1.68
N GLN A 19 7.65 -1.05 2.55
CA GLN A 19 7.20 -2.11 3.42
C GLN A 19 6.05 -2.89 2.77
N PHE A 20 6.09 -4.21 2.89
CA PHE A 20 5.06 -5.14 2.47
C PHE A 20 4.51 -5.84 3.70
N SER A 21 3.28 -5.51 4.06
CA SER A 21 2.54 -6.22 5.11
C SER A 21 1.85 -7.43 4.50
N LEU A 22 2.17 -8.63 5.00
CA LEU A 22 1.60 -9.90 4.53
C LEU A 22 0.67 -10.52 5.58
N GLY A 23 -0.33 -11.27 5.10
CA GLY A 23 -1.24 -11.99 6.00
C GLY A 23 -0.52 -13.07 6.83
N LEU A 24 -1.04 -13.38 8.03
CA LEU A 24 -0.45 -14.34 8.98
C LEU A 24 -0.16 -15.72 8.36
N VAL A 25 -1.05 -16.19 7.48
CA VAL A 25 -0.93 -17.45 6.74
C VAL A 25 0.38 -17.57 5.96
N ARG A 26 1.03 -16.45 5.64
CA ARG A 26 2.21 -16.40 4.78
C ARG A 26 3.51 -16.32 5.57
N SER A 27 3.47 -16.35 6.90
CA SER A 27 4.70 -16.38 7.71
C SER A 27 5.51 -17.65 7.43
N GLY A 28 6.81 -17.53 7.21
CA GLY A 28 7.69 -18.65 6.84
C GLY A 28 7.58 -19.08 5.37
N VAL A 29 6.65 -18.51 4.60
CA VAL A 29 6.52 -18.79 3.17
C VAL A 29 7.59 -18.03 2.39
N ARG A 30 8.13 -18.66 1.35
CA ARG A 30 9.00 -18.00 0.38
C ARG A 30 8.17 -17.21 -0.62
N VAL A 31 8.56 -15.95 -0.81
CA VAL A 31 7.95 -15.05 -1.78
C VAL A 31 9.02 -14.54 -2.74
N THR A 32 8.66 -14.38 -3.99
CA THR A 32 9.54 -13.91 -5.07
C THR A 32 9.19 -12.48 -5.40
N PHE A 33 10.17 -11.59 -5.40
CA PHE A 33 10.03 -10.25 -5.96
C PHE A 33 10.52 -10.27 -7.40
N SER A 34 9.67 -9.85 -8.33
CA SER A 34 10.01 -9.68 -9.74
C SER A 34 9.84 -8.21 -10.11
N ALA A 35 10.90 -7.57 -10.57
CA ALA A 35 10.92 -6.15 -10.92
C ALA A 35 11.21 -5.96 -12.42
N ASP A 36 10.39 -5.13 -13.06
CA ASP A 36 10.62 -4.56 -14.38
C ASP A 36 10.67 -3.01 -14.30
N THR A 37 10.81 -2.36 -15.45
CA THR A 37 10.99 -0.92 -15.61
C THR A 37 9.80 -0.12 -15.13
N ASP A 38 8.61 -0.72 -15.05
CA ASP A 38 7.35 -0.05 -14.66
C ASP A 38 6.73 -0.62 -13.37
N ALA A 39 7.04 -1.85 -12.96
CA ALA A 39 6.45 -2.46 -11.77
C ALA A 39 7.39 -3.39 -10.99
N ILE A 40 7.13 -3.50 -9.69
CA ILE A 40 7.64 -4.54 -8.80
C ILE A 40 6.45 -5.41 -8.39
N HIS A 41 6.51 -6.69 -8.75
CA HIS A 41 5.55 -7.71 -8.37
C HIS A 41 6.10 -8.55 -7.22
N LEU A 42 5.25 -8.82 -6.24
CA LEU A 42 5.47 -9.81 -5.20
C LEU A 42 4.64 -11.04 -5.54
N LEU A 43 5.29 -12.20 -5.63
CA LEU A 43 4.69 -13.47 -6.00
C LEU A 43 4.89 -14.51 -4.90
N THR A 44 3.98 -15.49 -4.82
CA THR A 44 4.18 -16.74 -4.06
C THR A 44 3.79 -17.91 -4.94
N VAL A 45 4.66 -18.91 -5.07
CA VAL A 45 4.44 -20.08 -5.96
C VAL A 45 4.01 -19.64 -7.38
N GLY A 46 4.62 -18.56 -7.89
CA GLY A 46 4.31 -17.98 -9.20
C GLY A 46 3.00 -17.18 -9.28
N VAL A 47 2.20 -17.11 -8.21
CA VAL A 47 0.96 -16.30 -8.14
C VAL A 47 1.27 -14.90 -7.62
N ARG A 48 0.85 -13.87 -8.36
CA ARG A 48 1.03 -12.46 -7.98
C ARG A 48 0.16 -12.09 -6.78
N LEU A 49 0.81 -11.73 -5.68
CA LEU A 49 0.18 -11.26 -4.43
C LEU A 49 -0.01 -9.76 -4.42
N LYS A 50 1.01 -9.00 -4.87
CA LYS A 50 1.02 -7.53 -4.81
C LYS A 50 1.81 -6.96 -5.99
N SER A 51 1.43 -5.78 -6.48
CA SER A 51 2.19 -5.01 -7.46
C SER A 51 2.36 -3.58 -6.97
N MET A 52 3.49 -2.97 -7.33
CA MET A 52 3.83 -1.57 -7.04
C MET A 52 4.51 -0.93 -8.23
N CYS A 53 4.39 0.39 -8.41
CA CYS A 53 5.04 1.08 -9.51
C CYS A 53 6.56 1.22 -9.28
N SER A 54 7.39 0.82 -10.26
CA SER A 54 8.85 0.76 -10.13
C SER A 54 9.53 2.14 -10.19
N HIS A 55 8.91 3.17 -10.79
CA HIS A 55 9.50 4.51 -10.84
C HIS A 55 9.69 5.13 -9.44
N LEU A 56 8.95 4.62 -8.45
CA LEU A 56 9.08 4.93 -7.02
C LEU A 56 10.35 4.32 -6.39
N TRP A 57 11.08 3.50 -7.13
CA TRP A 57 12.36 2.91 -6.76
C TRP A 57 13.58 3.80 -7.07
N ARG A 58 13.42 4.87 -7.87
CA ARG A 58 14.54 5.72 -8.34
C ARG A 58 15.11 6.66 -7.25
N GLY A 59 15.16 6.23 -5.99
CA GLY A 59 15.88 6.89 -4.90
C GLY A 59 17.37 6.53 -4.87
N PRO A 60 18.23 7.33 -4.22
CA PRO A 60 19.69 7.22 -4.32
C PRO A 60 20.34 6.00 -3.64
N TYR A 61 19.58 5.09 -3.05
CA TYR A 61 20.12 3.96 -2.27
C TYR A 61 20.23 2.68 -3.11
N ARG A 62 21.23 2.63 -4.00
CA ARG A 62 21.64 1.41 -4.70
C ARG A 62 22.51 0.52 -3.81
N ARG A 63 21.92 -0.27 -2.92
CA ARG A 63 22.53 -1.54 -2.46
C ARG A 63 21.48 -2.44 -1.80
N TRP A 64 21.26 -3.59 -2.40
CA TRP A 64 20.49 -4.70 -1.84
C TRP A 64 21.19 -5.24 -0.60
N ASN A 65 20.70 -4.94 0.60
CA ASN A 65 21.11 -5.66 1.81
C ASN A 65 19.92 -6.46 2.32
N VAL A 66 20.03 -7.78 2.16
CA VAL A 66 19.05 -8.79 2.59
C VAL A 66 18.98 -8.88 4.13
N ASP A 67 19.95 -8.27 4.82
CA ASP A 67 20.09 -8.22 6.28
C ASP A 67 19.98 -6.81 6.86
N SER A 68 19.28 -5.88 6.21
CA SER A 68 19.12 -4.54 6.77
C SER A 68 18.29 -4.60 8.07
N PRO A 69 18.86 -4.29 9.26
CA PRO A 69 18.03 -4.00 10.42
C PRO A 69 17.12 -2.81 10.06
N GLN A 70 15.88 -2.87 10.53
CA GLN A 70 14.85 -1.83 10.36
C GLN A 70 15.51 -0.44 10.32
N LEU A 71 15.63 0.13 9.13
CA LEU A 71 16.32 1.41 8.99
C LEU A 71 15.52 2.45 9.79
N PRO A 72 16.19 3.34 10.57
CA PRO A 72 15.51 4.37 11.32
C PRO A 72 14.62 5.23 10.42
N ARG A 73 13.44 5.62 10.92
CA ARG A 73 12.40 6.41 10.24
C ARG A 73 12.80 7.85 9.90
N ASP A 74 14.07 8.12 9.61
CA ASP A 74 14.52 9.50 9.39
C ASP A 74 15.70 9.59 8.42
N ARG A 75 15.38 9.91 7.15
CA ARG A 75 15.90 11.11 6.45
C ARG A 75 15.61 11.05 4.94
N GLY A 76 14.88 12.04 4.44
CA GLY A 76 14.85 12.42 3.02
C GLY A 76 13.47 12.44 2.35
N GLY A 77 12.54 13.23 2.91
CA GLY A 77 11.15 13.37 2.44
C GLY A 77 10.24 12.34 3.11
N VAL A 78 9.78 12.62 4.33
CA VAL A 78 8.91 11.71 5.08
C VAL A 78 7.63 11.53 4.28
N MET A 79 7.39 10.33 3.78
CA MET A 79 6.08 9.93 3.25
C MET A 79 5.39 9.19 4.39
N ASP A 80 4.19 9.64 4.74
CA ASP A 80 3.26 8.90 5.56
C ASP A 80 2.48 7.92 4.69
N PHE A 81 1.75 6.98 5.29
CA PHE A 81 0.98 6.00 4.55
C PHE A 81 -0.48 6.00 4.98
N VAL A 82 -1.38 5.70 4.05
CA VAL A 82 -2.78 5.33 4.30
C VAL A 82 -2.97 3.94 3.71
N GLU A 83 -3.54 3.02 4.48
CA GLU A 83 -3.85 1.67 4.01
C GLU A 83 -5.35 1.50 3.80
N PHE A 84 -5.72 0.75 2.78
CA PHE A 84 -7.10 0.37 2.49
C PHE A 84 -7.22 -1.13 2.59
N MET A 85 -8.34 -1.58 3.14
CA MET A 85 -8.79 -2.97 3.11
C MET A 85 -10.16 -3.02 2.47
N ILE A 86 -10.29 -3.82 1.43
CA ILE A 86 -11.53 -4.08 0.71
C ILE A 86 -12.02 -5.46 1.16
N ASP A 87 -13.04 -5.46 2.01
CA ASP A 87 -13.66 -6.65 2.60
C ASP A 87 -14.61 -7.32 1.59
N GLY A 88 -14.06 -8.06 0.64
CA GLY A 88 -14.84 -8.87 -0.30
C GLY A 88 -15.11 -8.21 -1.66
N PRO A 89 -16.10 -8.69 -2.43
CA PRO A 89 -16.34 -8.21 -3.78
C PRO A 89 -16.94 -6.80 -3.79
N LEU A 90 -16.40 -5.93 -4.63
CA LEU A 90 -16.96 -4.61 -4.94
C LEU A 90 -17.69 -4.65 -6.27
N ALA A 91 -18.68 -3.76 -6.43
CA ALA A 91 -19.33 -3.52 -7.72
C ALA A 91 -18.45 -2.71 -8.70
N VAL A 92 -17.44 -2.03 -8.17
CA VAL A 92 -16.47 -1.20 -8.90
C VAL A 92 -15.14 -1.95 -9.02
N ASP A 93 -14.43 -1.76 -10.14
CA ASP A 93 -13.11 -2.35 -10.31
C ASP A 93 -12.14 -1.69 -9.30
N ARG A 94 -11.21 -2.48 -8.77
CA ARG A 94 -10.16 -1.95 -7.91
C ARG A 94 -9.31 -0.93 -8.67
N ASP A 95 -9.07 -1.15 -9.96
CA ASP A 95 -8.26 -0.26 -10.78
C ASP A 95 -8.93 1.13 -10.92
N ASP A 96 -10.28 1.20 -10.94
CA ASP A 96 -11.00 2.49 -10.92
C ASP A 96 -10.76 3.25 -9.60
N ILE A 97 -10.74 2.53 -8.47
CA ILE A 97 -10.40 3.12 -7.16
C ILE A 97 -8.96 3.64 -7.17
N GLU A 98 -8.02 2.88 -7.73
CA GLU A 98 -6.62 3.30 -7.86
C GLU A 98 -6.48 4.59 -8.67
N ASP A 99 -7.15 4.66 -9.81
CA ASP A 99 -7.10 5.81 -10.72
C ASP A 99 -7.74 7.06 -10.10
N GLU A 100 -8.91 6.94 -9.48
CA GLU A 100 -9.57 8.07 -8.81
C GLU A 100 -8.78 8.57 -7.61
N LEU A 101 -8.18 7.66 -6.82
CA LEU A 101 -7.29 8.05 -5.72
C LEU A 101 -6.05 8.78 -6.22
N ASN A 102 -5.39 8.27 -7.26
CA ASN A 102 -4.23 8.94 -7.87
C ASN A 102 -4.58 10.34 -8.40
N ARG A 103 -5.78 10.50 -8.96
CA ARG A 103 -6.26 11.80 -9.41
C ARG A 103 -6.55 12.75 -8.25
N ALA A 104 -7.28 12.29 -7.23
CA ALA A 104 -7.66 13.09 -6.08
C ALA A 104 -6.45 13.51 -5.22
N LEU A 105 -5.39 12.70 -5.23
CA LEU A 105 -4.18 12.91 -4.44
C LEU A 105 -3.05 13.56 -5.22
N LEU A 106 -3.26 14.00 -6.47
CA LEU A 106 -2.21 14.59 -7.31
C LEU A 106 -1.46 15.71 -6.55
N GLY A 107 -0.15 15.52 -6.38
CA GLY A 107 0.74 16.44 -5.66
C GLY A 107 0.70 16.35 -4.12
N ARG A 108 -0.12 15.47 -3.55
CA ARG A 108 -0.27 15.20 -2.11
C ARG A 108 0.07 13.76 -1.74
N GLY A 109 -0.16 12.81 -2.64
CA GLY A 109 0.10 11.39 -2.45
C GLY A 109 -0.14 10.61 -3.73
N GLU A 110 0.02 9.29 -3.66
CA GLU A 110 -0.22 8.37 -4.78
C GLU A 110 -0.46 6.95 -4.25
N VAL A 111 -1.17 6.13 -5.02
CA VAL A 111 -1.29 4.70 -4.76
C VAL A 111 0.04 4.04 -5.09
N THR A 112 0.65 3.38 -4.11
CA THR A 112 1.99 2.80 -4.26
C THR A 112 2.00 1.29 -4.32
N GLY A 113 0.91 0.63 -3.92
CA GLY A 113 0.80 -0.80 -4.11
C GLY A 113 -0.58 -1.38 -3.87
N ALA A 114 -0.92 -2.40 -4.65
CA ALA A 114 -2.18 -3.12 -4.53
C ALA A 114 -1.93 -4.62 -4.42
N GLY A 115 -2.63 -5.31 -3.51
CA GLY A 115 -2.52 -6.75 -3.34
C GLY A 115 -3.84 -7.44 -3.03
N THR A 116 -3.88 -8.75 -3.24
CA THR A 116 -5.09 -9.56 -3.00
C THR A 116 -4.77 -10.73 -2.09
N SER A 117 -5.69 -11.03 -1.19
CA SER A 117 -5.60 -12.12 -0.21
C SER A 117 -6.96 -12.81 -0.04
N GLU A 118 -6.97 -13.93 0.67
CA GLU A 118 -8.21 -14.62 1.07
C GLU A 118 -9.15 -13.74 1.90
N SER A 119 -8.61 -12.73 2.58
CA SER A 119 -9.36 -11.79 3.40
C SER A 119 -9.83 -10.55 2.63
N GLY A 120 -9.53 -10.46 1.32
CA GLY A 120 -9.89 -9.31 0.48
C GLY A 120 -8.69 -8.64 -0.20
N SER A 121 -8.94 -7.46 -0.77
CA SER A 121 -7.94 -6.65 -1.48
C SER A 121 -7.38 -5.56 -0.58
N LEU A 122 -6.12 -5.19 -0.80
CA LEU A 122 -5.36 -4.21 -0.04
C LEU A 122 -4.83 -3.15 -1.00
N LEU A 123 -4.92 -1.87 -0.61
CA LEU A 123 -4.23 -0.78 -1.29
C LEU A 123 -3.37 -0.01 -0.29
N ASP A 124 -2.16 0.34 -0.70
CA ASP A 124 -1.26 1.22 0.04
C ASP A 124 -1.18 2.54 -0.72
N VAL A 125 -1.37 3.64 0.00
CA VAL A 125 -1.25 5.00 -0.52
C VAL A 125 -0.15 5.71 0.26
N ASP A 126 0.87 6.18 -0.45
CA ASP A 126 1.86 7.08 0.15
C ASP A 126 1.31 8.50 0.10
N VAL A 127 1.56 9.24 1.17
CA VAL A 127 1.13 10.63 1.35
C VAL A 127 2.35 11.43 1.76
N ARG A 128 2.55 12.60 1.17
CA ARG A 128 3.61 13.53 1.60
C ARG A 128 3.37 13.91 3.06
N ALA A 129 4.35 13.78 3.94
CA ALA A 129 4.18 14.19 5.34
C ALA A 129 3.93 15.70 5.52
N THR A 130 4.24 16.51 4.50
CA THR A 130 3.91 17.94 4.51
C THR A 130 2.48 18.24 4.03
N ALA A 131 1.75 17.24 3.54
CA ALA A 131 0.36 17.41 3.15
C ALA A 131 -0.53 17.49 4.40
N ASP A 132 -1.58 18.31 4.34
CA ASP A 132 -2.60 18.33 5.38
C ASP A 132 -3.31 16.97 5.40
N ARG A 133 -3.14 16.24 6.51
CA ARG A 133 -3.68 14.90 6.70
C ARG A 133 -5.19 14.86 6.61
N ARG A 134 -5.86 15.87 7.16
CA ARG A 134 -7.33 15.95 7.15
C ARG A 134 -7.83 16.14 5.72
N ALA A 135 -7.22 17.07 4.99
CA ALA A 135 -7.55 17.31 3.58
C ALA A 135 -7.27 16.09 2.67
N VAL A 136 -6.23 15.30 2.98
CA VAL A 136 -5.95 14.04 2.29
C VAL A 136 -7.04 13.00 2.57
N LEU A 137 -7.43 12.83 3.83
CA LEU A 137 -8.48 11.89 4.19
C LEU A 137 -9.85 12.33 3.63
N ASP A 138 -10.16 13.63 3.65
CA ASP A 138 -11.37 14.18 3.04
C ASP A 138 -11.41 13.87 1.53
N ALA A 139 -10.28 13.98 0.82
CA ALA A 139 -10.19 13.59 -0.58
C ALA A 139 -10.38 12.08 -0.78
N ILE A 140 -9.76 11.25 0.06
CA ILE A 140 -9.87 9.79 0.02
C ILE A 140 -11.32 9.35 0.23
N PHE A 141 -11.96 9.79 1.32
CA PHE A 141 -13.33 9.41 1.63
C PHE A 141 -14.32 10.01 0.63
N GLY A 142 -14.02 11.18 0.04
CA GLY A 142 -14.76 11.73 -1.09
C GLY A 142 -14.76 10.81 -2.31
N VAL A 143 -13.61 10.22 -2.67
CA VAL A 143 -13.52 9.23 -3.75
C VAL A 143 -14.34 7.98 -3.42
N LEU A 144 -14.19 7.44 -2.21
CA LEU A 144 -14.93 6.23 -1.80
C LEU A 144 -16.45 6.46 -1.80
N ALA A 145 -16.91 7.64 -1.37
CA ALA A 145 -18.31 8.03 -1.43
C ALA A 145 -18.80 8.16 -2.88
N ALA A 146 -18.03 8.81 -3.75
CA ALA A 146 -18.39 9.00 -5.16
C ALA A 146 -18.46 7.69 -5.95
N LEU A 147 -17.64 6.70 -5.58
CA LEU A 147 -17.65 5.36 -6.17
C LEU A 147 -18.67 4.42 -5.50
N GLU A 148 -19.42 4.90 -4.51
CA GLU A 148 -20.47 4.14 -3.80
C GLU A 148 -19.98 2.78 -3.26
N VAL A 149 -18.69 2.66 -2.90
CA VAL A 149 -18.10 1.38 -2.42
C VAL A 149 -18.63 0.97 -1.04
N GLY A 150 -19.21 1.94 -0.32
CA GLY A 150 -19.79 1.76 1.02
C GLY A 150 -18.80 1.22 2.04
N ASP A 151 -19.34 0.60 3.08
CA ASP A 151 -18.56 0.08 4.20
C ASP A 151 -17.79 -1.21 3.89
N SER A 152 -17.85 -1.69 2.65
CA SER A 152 -16.98 -2.79 2.19
C SER A 152 -15.51 -2.36 2.12
N VAL A 153 -15.23 -1.06 2.23
CA VAL A 153 -13.86 -0.54 2.33
C VAL A 153 -13.61 0.01 3.73
N ARG A 154 -12.41 -0.24 4.25
CA ARG A 154 -11.89 0.36 5.46
C ARG A 154 -10.57 1.05 5.17
N VAL A 155 -10.37 2.20 5.76
CA VAL A 155 -9.18 3.04 5.60
C VAL A 155 -8.48 3.17 6.94
N ARG A 156 -7.18 2.92 6.98
CA ARG A 156 -6.32 3.15 8.13
C ARG A 156 -5.47 4.39 7.89
N PRO A 157 -5.68 5.48 8.66
CA PRO A 157 -4.92 6.72 8.52
C PRO A 157 -3.48 6.66 9.03
N GLY A 158 -2.79 5.52 9.01
CA GLY A 158 -1.38 5.43 9.41
C GLY A 158 -1.11 5.52 10.92
N ASP A 159 -2.14 5.56 11.77
CA ASP A 159 -2.02 5.50 13.24
C ASP A 159 -1.74 4.08 13.77
N GLU A 160 -1.64 3.10 12.86
CA GLU A 160 -1.51 1.65 13.09
C GLU A 160 -2.66 0.98 13.86
N GLN A 161 -3.58 1.73 14.46
CA GLN A 161 -4.55 1.24 15.43
C GLN A 161 -5.99 1.25 14.92
N THR A 162 -6.39 2.25 14.13
CA THR A 162 -7.81 2.48 13.84
C THR A 162 -8.12 2.25 12.37
N TRP A 163 -9.13 1.43 12.12
CA TRP A 163 -9.77 1.33 10.81
C TRP A 163 -11.04 2.16 10.82
N LEU A 164 -11.18 3.03 9.83
CA LEU A 164 -12.34 3.87 9.61
C LEU A 164 -13.10 3.39 8.38
N ARG A 165 -14.42 3.30 8.46
CA ARG A 165 -15.32 3.06 7.34
C ARG A 165 -15.81 4.38 6.74
N PRO A 166 -16.20 4.41 5.46
CA PRO A 166 -16.81 5.60 4.86
C PRO A 166 -18.00 6.16 5.65
N SER A 167 -18.84 5.31 6.24
CA SER A 167 -19.95 5.77 7.09
C SER A 167 -19.52 6.46 8.39
N GLU A 168 -18.28 6.25 8.83
CA GLU A 168 -17.73 6.78 10.09
C GLU A 168 -16.95 8.08 9.86
N TRP A 169 -16.76 8.49 8.60
CA TRP A 169 -16.02 9.70 8.25
C TRP A 169 -16.94 10.91 8.12
N GLU A 170 -16.72 11.89 8.99
CA GLU A 170 -17.39 13.20 8.91
C GLU A 170 -16.51 14.14 8.07
N PRO A 171 -16.92 14.58 6.87
CA PRO A 171 -16.15 15.52 6.06
C PRO A 171 -16.10 16.92 6.71
N SER A 172 -15.02 17.67 6.45
CA SER A 172 -14.86 19.05 6.96
C SER A 172 -15.63 20.10 6.16
#